data_AF-A0A8J4XNE6-F1
#
_entry.id   AF-A0A8J4XNE6-F1
#
_cell.length_a   1.000
_cell.length_b   1.000
_cell.length_c   1.000
_cell.angle_alpha   90.00
_cell.angle_beta   90.00
_cell.angle_gamma   90.00
#
_symmetry.space_group_name_H-M   'P 1'
#
loop_
_entity.id
_entity.type
_entity.pdbx_description
1 polymer ?
#
loop_
_entity_poly.entity_id
_entity_poly.type
_entity_poly.pdbx_seq_one_letter_code
_entity_poly.pdbx_strand_id
1 'polypeptide(L)'
;MIKPKIINRNGQEVPNVFQTKYGSVRVMDLVGVKYGSRVSLSKGWGHVLYPTPELWTVTLPHRTQILYTPDIAMVVMQLELGPGSVVCEAGTGSGSLSHAILRAIGATGKLHTFDFHKERVKVASEEFTRHGLGERVVALQRDVCDEGFGVEGVADAVFLDLPKPWDALPHAVAAIKTSGGRICSFSPCIEQVSRTSEVLESLGVQELLTLECLAREFQVKTISLPTIINGQKAPTQQNTQVNQEETQPHMKKMKVEEECVGGGGDTNTKADEQITAGNKGQKGNGDFKFTTGITQLKMPGHTGFLTFASVPPGLARNKIACLV
;
A
#
# COMPACT_ATOMS: atom_id res chain seq x y z
N MET A 1 -16.12 5.57 -20.50
CA MET A 1 -15.49 6.54 -21.41
C MET A 1 -15.28 7.87 -20.69
N ILE A 2 -14.16 8.56 -20.95
CA ILE A 2 -13.85 9.89 -20.40
C ILE A 2 -14.69 10.94 -21.15
N LYS A 3 -15.34 11.86 -20.42
CA LYS A 3 -16.14 12.93 -21.02
C LYS A 3 -15.34 14.24 -21.06
N PRO A 4 -15.27 14.94 -22.20
CA PRO A 4 -14.55 16.22 -22.33
C PRO A 4 -15.21 17.35 -21.55
N LYS A 5 -16.54 17.26 -21.35
CA LYS A 5 -17.34 18.20 -20.59
C LYS A 5 -18.18 17.47 -19.54
N ILE A 6 -18.49 18.16 -18.46
CA ILE A 6 -19.38 17.70 -17.38
C ILE A 6 -20.47 18.74 -17.14
N ILE A 7 -21.60 18.30 -16.62
CA ILE A 7 -22.70 19.21 -16.24
C ILE A 7 -22.42 19.66 -14.81
N ASN A 8 -22.32 20.98 -14.60
CA ASN A 8 -22.16 21.54 -13.26
C ASN A 8 -23.49 21.51 -12.48
N ARG A 9 -23.46 21.91 -11.20
CA ARG A 9 -24.68 21.97 -10.36
C ARG A 9 -25.77 22.90 -10.91
N ASN A 10 -25.42 23.83 -11.81
CA ASN A 10 -26.32 24.80 -12.42
C ASN A 10 -26.86 24.31 -13.78
N GLY A 11 -26.63 23.04 -14.14
CA GLY A 11 -27.10 22.47 -15.41
C GLY A 11 -26.32 22.90 -16.64
N GLN A 12 -25.20 23.61 -16.49
CA GLN A 12 -24.39 24.09 -17.61
C GLN A 12 -23.29 23.10 -17.96
N GLU A 13 -23.04 22.90 -19.26
CA GLU A 13 -21.88 22.16 -19.74
C GLU A 13 -20.61 22.98 -19.52
N VAL A 14 -19.74 22.47 -18.66
CA VAL A 14 -18.41 23.06 -18.41
C VAL A 14 -17.31 22.07 -18.82
N PRO A 15 -16.11 22.56 -19.19
CA PRO A 15 -14.98 21.68 -19.42
C PRO A 15 -14.72 20.80 -18.19
N ASN A 16 -14.36 19.53 -18.43
CA ASN A 16 -14.01 18.62 -17.35
C ASN A 16 -12.62 19.00 -16.80
N VAL A 17 -12.61 19.64 -15.63
CA VAL A 17 -11.41 20.20 -15.01
C VAL A 17 -11.22 19.59 -13.63
N PHE A 18 -10.01 19.08 -13.37
CA PHE A 18 -9.58 18.63 -12.06
C PHE A 18 -8.85 19.77 -11.33
N GLN A 19 -9.27 20.05 -10.10
CA GLN A 19 -8.75 21.17 -9.30
C GLN A 19 -7.76 20.68 -8.27
N THR A 20 -6.62 21.37 -8.13
CA THR A 20 -5.59 21.06 -7.15
C THR A 20 -5.10 22.34 -6.46
N LYS A 21 -4.32 22.18 -5.37
CA LYS A 21 -3.63 23.32 -4.73
C LYS A 21 -2.62 24.02 -5.65
N TYR A 22 -2.15 23.36 -6.71
CA TYR A 22 -1.22 23.90 -7.70
C TYR A 22 -1.92 24.37 -8.99
N GLY A 23 -3.23 24.55 -8.94
CA GLY A 23 -4.05 25.01 -10.06
C GLY A 23 -4.92 23.91 -10.66
N SER A 24 -5.56 24.26 -11.77
CA SER A 24 -6.47 23.44 -12.55
C SER A 24 -5.74 22.68 -13.66
N VAL A 25 -6.22 21.48 -13.97
CA VAL A 25 -5.84 20.69 -15.15
C VAL A 25 -7.10 20.23 -15.88
N ARG A 26 -7.16 20.45 -17.20
CA ARG A 26 -8.25 19.88 -18.01
C ARG A 26 -8.02 18.40 -18.17
N VAL A 27 -9.04 17.58 -17.92
CA VAL A 27 -8.93 16.12 -18.02
C VAL A 27 -8.53 15.69 -19.43
N MET A 28 -8.98 16.40 -20.46
CA MET A 28 -8.60 16.13 -21.84
C MET A 28 -7.12 16.37 -22.12
N ASP A 29 -6.45 17.27 -21.40
CA ASP A 29 -5.01 17.52 -21.57
C ASP A 29 -4.17 16.35 -21.04
N LEU A 30 -4.76 15.43 -20.28
CA LEU A 30 -4.11 14.20 -19.80
C LEU A 30 -4.23 13.04 -20.80
N VAL A 31 -5.19 13.10 -21.73
CA VAL A 31 -5.43 12.03 -22.69
C VAL A 31 -4.27 11.97 -23.69
N GLY A 32 -3.67 10.79 -23.82
CA GLY A 32 -2.50 10.57 -24.68
C GLY A 32 -1.16 10.94 -24.03
N VAL A 33 -1.16 11.54 -22.84
CA VAL A 33 0.07 11.78 -22.08
C VAL A 33 0.58 10.47 -21.50
N LYS A 34 1.88 10.19 -21.70
CA LYS A 34 2.52 8.99 -21.13
C LYS A 34 2.57 9.08 -19.60
N TYR A 35 2.24 7.99 -18.92
CA TYR A 35 2.45 7.88 -17.48
C TYR A 35 3.91 8.12 -17.09
N GLY A 36 4.12 8.77 -15.95
CA GLY A 36 5.41 9.30 -15.47
C GLY A 36 5.70 10.72 -15.95
N SER A 37 4.97 11.26 -16.93
CA SER A 37 5.24 12.60 -17.46
C SER A 37 4.85 13.70 -16.47
N ARG A 38 5.63 14.78 -16.48
CA ARG A 38 5.30 16.05 -15.81
C ARG A 38 4.32 16.84 -16.68
N VAL A 39 3.21 17.25 -16.08
CA VAL A 39 2.17 18.07 -16.72
C VAL A 39 2.10 19.44 -16.06
N SER A 40 1.88 20.48 -16.87
CA SER A 40 1.69 21.84 -16.38
C SER A 40 0.25 22.04 -15.90
N LEU A 41 0.10 22.72 -14.76
CA LEU A 41 -1.17 23.19 -14.21
C LEU A 41 -1.19 24.72 -14.26
N SER A 42 -2.36 25.33 -14.06
CA SER A 42 -2.48 26.79 -14.14
C SER A 42 -1.64 27.58 -13.11
N LYS A 43 -1.21 26.97 -11.99
CA LYS A 43 -0.35 27.61 -10.98
C LYS A 43 0.90 26.77 -10.63
N GLY A 44 1.28 25.79 -11.46
CA GLY A 44 2.37 24.88 -11.13
C GLY A 44 2.48 23.68 -12.06
N TRP A 45 2.84 22.53 -11.50
CA TRP A 45 3.01 21.28 -12.25
C TRP A 45 2.74 20.06 -11.36
N GLY A 46 2.48 18.91 -11.99
CA GLY A 46 2.27 17.63 -11.33
C GLY A 46 2.77 16.47 -12.19
N HIS A 47 2.80 15.25 -11.63
CA HIS A 47 3.10 14.03 -12.39
C HIS A 47 1.83 13.21 -12.58
N VAL A 48 1.70 12.57 -13.75
CA VAL A 48 0.62 11.63 -14.04
C VAL A 48 1.15 10.22 -13.82
N LEU A 49 0.71 9.51 -12.80
CA LEU A 49 1.21 8.17 -12.47
C LEU A 49 0.23 7.08 -12.91
N TYR A 50 0.78 5.92 -13.29
CA TYR A 50 -0.03 4.75 -13.57
C TYR A 50 -0.67 4.26 -12.27
N PRO A 51 -1.98 3.93 -12.23
CA PRO A 51 -2.64 3.49 -11.01
C PRO A 51 -2.09 2.15 -10.54
N THR A 52 -1.68 2.07 -9.27
CA THR A 52 -1.32 0.82 -8.60
C THR A 52 -2.14 0.67 -7.31
N PRO A 53 -2.30 -0.55 -6.77
CA PRO A 53 -2.92 -0.75 -5.47
C PRO A 53 -2.32 0.12 -4.36
N GLU A 54 -1.00 0.31 -4.29
CA GLU A 54 -0.36 1.16 -3.27
C GLU A 54 -0.77 2.62 -3.41
N LEU A 55 -0.77 3.14 -4.65
CA LEU A 55 -1.22 4.51 -4.94
C LEU A 55 -2.72 4.66 -4.69
N TRP A 56 -3.51 3.62 -4.98
CA TRP A 56 -4.94 3.58 -4.68
C TRP A 56 -5.17 3.61 -3.17
N THR A 57 -4.49 2.79 -2.39
CA THR A 57 -4.57 2.75 -0.92
C THR A 57 -4.38 4.12 -0.28
N VAL A 58 -3.46 4.94 -0.80
CA VAL A 58 -3.22 6.30 -0.26
C VAL A 58 -4.15 7.38 -0.82
N THR A 59 -4.94 7.10 -1.85
CA THR A 59 -5.81 8.09 -2.52
C THR A 59 -7.29 7.74 -2.54
N LEU A 60 -7.67 6.52 -2.16
CA LEU A 60 -9.04 6.05 -2.21
C LEU A 60 -9.96 6.86 -1.28
N PRO A 61 -11.25 6.99 -1.63
CA PRO A 61 -12.22 7.60 -0.74
C PRO A 61 -12.50 6.67 0.44
N HIS A 62 -12.05 7.05 1.63
CA HIS A 62 -12.25 6.27 2.85
C HIS A 62 -13.74 6.19 3.23
N ARG A 63 -14.25 4.97 3.34
CA ARG A 63 -15.58 4.64 3.88
C ARG A 63 -15.49 3.92 5.23
N THR A 64 -14.35 3.28 5.46
CA THR A 64 -14.00 2.50 6.64
C THR A 64 -12.54 2.75 6.99
N GLN A 65 -12.10 2.23 8.14
CA GLN A 65 -10.69 1.96 8.33
C GLN A 65 -10.21 0.98 7.24
N ILE A 66 -8.95 1.10 6.82
CA ILE A 66 -8.35 0.26 5.78
C ILE A 66 -7.04 -0.34 6.25
N LEU A 67 -6.64 -1.44 5.60
CA LEU A 67 -5.25 -1.89 5.63
C LEU A 67 -4.37 -1.00 4.75
N TYR A 68 -3.16 -0.72 5.24
CA TYR A 68 -2.11 -0.03 4.49
C TYR A 68 -1.08 -1.01 3.94
N THR A 69 -0.22 -0.53 3.04
CA THR A 69 0.75 -1.34 2.30
C THR A 69 1.60 -2.31 3.15
N PRO A 70 2.11 -1.95 4.35
CA PRO A 70 2.92 -2.89 5.14
C PRO A 70 2.15 -4.16 5.51
N ASP A 71 0.95 -4.01 6.07
CA ASP A 71 0.11 -5.15 6.46
C ASP A 71 -0.45 -5.88 5.25
N ILE A 72 -0.84 -5.17 4.20
CA ILE A 72 -1.25 -5.77 2.92
C ILE A 72 -0.13 -6.66 2.35
N ALA A 73 1.12 -6.21 2.38
CA ALA A 73 2.26 -6.99 1.89
C ALA A 73 2.44 -8.28 2.72
N MET A 74 2.30 -8.17 4.05
CA MET A 74 2.33 -9.34 4.95
C MET A 74 1.17 -10.30 4.65
N VAL A 75 -0.05 -9.80 4.47
CA VAL A 75 -1.23 -10.61 4.12
C VAL A 75 -1.01 -11.34 2.79
N VAL A 76 -0.62 -10.63 1.73
CA VAL A 76 -0.41 -11.21 0.41
C VAL A 76 0.64 -12.33 0.46
N MET A 77 1.74 -12.09 1.18
CA MET A 77 2.83 -13.06 1.31
C MET A 77 2.46 -14.26 2.17
N GLN A 78 1.90 -14.04 3.37
CA GLN A 78 1.61 -15.11 4.35
C GLN A 78 0.35 -15.93 4.04
N LEU A 79 -0.54 -15.40 3.20
CA LEU A 79 -1.63 -16.16 2.58
C LEU A 79 -1.21 -16.85 1.27
N GLU A 80 0.05 -16.71 0.85
CA GLU A 80 0.61 -17.34 -0.35
C GLU A 80 -0.18 -16.99 -1.63
N LEU A 81 -0.66 -15.74 -1.71
CA LEU A 81 -1.48 -15.31 -2.84
C LEU A 81 -0.64 -15.22 -4.11
N GLY A 82 -1.10 -15.87 -5.17
CA GLY A 82 -0.43 -15.86 -6.46
C GLY A 82 -1.40 -16.04 -7.63
N PRO A 83 -0.90 -15.96 -8.88
CA PRO A 83 -1.75 -16.09 -10.06
C PRO A 83 -2.61 -17.35 -10.02
N GLY A 84 -3.93 -17.18 -10.15
CA GLY A 84 -4.90 -18.29 -10.12
C GLY A 84 -5.51 -18.60 -8.75
N SER A 85 -5.03 -17.99 -7.66
CA SER A 85 -5.64 -18.18 -6.34
C SER A 85 -7.10 -17.71 -6.32
N VAL A 86 -7.94 -18.48 -5.63
CA VAL A 86 -9.31 -18.10 -5.27
C VAL A 86 -9.31 -17.65 -3.81
N VAL A 87 -9.72 -16.40 -3.57
CA VAL A 87 -9.63 -15.79 -2.24
C VAL A 87 -11.02 -15.38 -1.77
N CYS A 88 -11.34 -15.68 -0.52
CA CYS A 88 -12.49 -15.10 0.17
C CYS A 88 -12.03 -13.97 1.11
N GLU A 89 -12.69 -12.81 1.06
CA GLU A 89 -12.40 -11.63 1.87
C GLU A 89 -13.68 -11.16 2.58
N ALA A 90 -13.61 -10.87 3.87
CA ALA A 90 -14.70 -10.20 4.59
C ALA A 90 -14.13 -9.38 5.75
N GLY A 91 -14.36 -8.08 5.91
CA GLY A 91 -15.21 -7.19 5.12
C GLY A 91 -14.56 -6.57 3.87
N THR A 92 -15.35 -6.27 2.83
CA THR A 92 -14.88 -5.50 1.66
C THR A 92 -14.42 -4.08 2.02
N GLY A 93 -15.16 -3.40 2.92
CA GLY A 93 -14.82 -2.07 3.42
C GLY A 93 -14.64 -1.03 2.31
N SER A 94 -13.45 -0.40 2.27
CA SER A 94 -13.10 0.58 1.24
C SER A 94 -12.32 -0.02 0.06
N GLY A 95 -12.14 -1.34 0.02
CA GLY A 95 -11.51 -2.06 -1.10
C GLY A 95 -9.99 -1.87 -1.24
N SER A 96 -9.29 -1.43 -0.19
CA SER A 96 -7.83 -1.27 -0.19
C SER A 96 -7.14 -2.62 -0.44
N LEU A 97 -7.42 -3.61 0.43
CA LEU A 97 -6.88 -4.96 0.32
C LEU A 97 -7.37 -5.67 -0.96
N SER A 98 -8.66 -5.52 -1.30
CA SER A 98 -9.25 -6.13 -2.51
C SER A 98 -8.45 -5.82 -3.78
N HIS A 99 -7.98 -4.58 -3.97
CA HIS A 99 -7.17 -4.20 -5.13
C HIS A 99 -5.79 -4.88 -5.12
N ALA A 100 -5.17 -5.02 -3.95
CA ALA A 100 -3.89 -5.71 -3.81
C ALA A 100 -4.02 -7.22 -4.05
N ILE A 101 -5.07 -7.85 -3.52
CA ILE A 101 -5.40 -9.26 -3.79
C ILE A 101 -5.63 -9.45 -5.29
N LEU A 102 -6.48 -8.64 -5.93
CA LEU A 102 -6.77 -8.73 -7.36
C LEU A 102 -5.53 -8.57 -8.22
N ARG A 103 -4.55 -7.77 -7.81
CA ARG A 103 -3.25 -7.73 -8.50
C ARG A 103 -2.48 -9.03 -8.31
N ALA A 104 -2.34 -9.50 -7.07
CA ALA A 104 -1.54 -10.69 -6.73
C ALA A 104 -2.08 -11.96 -7.41
N ILE A 105 -3.40 -12.14 -7.45
CA ILE A 105 -4.04 -13.33 -8.01
C ILE A 105 -4.11 -13.34 -9.55
N GLY A 106 -3.67 -12.26 -10.19
CA GLY A 106 -3.58 -12.17 -11.65
C GLY A 106 -4.91 -12.32 -12.39
N ALA A 107 -4.82 -12.58 -13.70
CA ALA A 107 -5.99 -12.65 -14.58
C ALA A 107 -6.85 -13.90 -14.37
N THR A 108 -6.24 -14.99 -13.89
CA THR A 108 -6.88 -16.31 -13.71
C THR A 108 -7.45 -16.51 -12.31
N GLY A 109 -7.07 -15.68 -11.34
CA GLY A 109 -7.59 -15.74 -9.98
C GLY A 109 -8.97 -15.10 -9.84
N LYS A 110 -9.63 -15.40 -8.72
CA LYS A 110 -10.96 -14.88 -8.39
C LYS A 110 -11.00 -14.37 -6.95
N LEU A 111 -11.57 -13.19 -6.74
CA LEU A 111 -11.86 -12.66 -5.41
C LEU A 111 -13.36 -12.76 -5.14
N HIS A 112 -13.73 -13.41 -4.04
CA HIS A 112 -15.07 -13.37 -3.44
C HIS A 112 -15.00 -12.48 -2.21
N THR A 113 -15.60 -11.29 -2.26
CA THR A 113 -15.56 -10.32 -1.16
C THR A 113 -16.95 -10.06 -0.62
N PHE A 114 -17.06 -9.93 0.71
CA PHE A 114 -18.34 -9.84 1.41
C PHE A 114 -18.35 -8.65 2.35
N ASP A 115 -19.46 -7.94 2.42
CA ASP A 115 -19.70 -6.89 3.43
C ASP A 115 -21.17 -6.91 3.83
N PHE A 116 -21.46 -6.88 5.13
CA PHE A 116 -22.85 -6.89 5.62
C PHE A 116 -23.63 -5.62 5.21
N HIS A 117 -22.92 -4.51 4.93
CA HIS A 117 -23.53 -3.23 4.62
C HIS A 117 -23.74 -3.05 3.11
N LYS A 118 -24.99 -3.16 2.68
CA LYS A 118 -25.42 -3.11 1.26
C LYS A 118 -24.85 -1.93 0.47
N GLU A 119 -24.85 -0.73 1.02
CA GLU A 119 -24.34 0.45 0.29
C GLU A 119 -22.83 0.37 0.01
N ARG A 120 -22.04 -0.22 0.93
CA ARG A 120 -20.60 -0.39 0.72
C ARG A 120 -20.33 -1.38 -0.40
N VAL A 121 -21.07 -2.49 -0.45
CA VAL A 121 -20.99 -3.48 -1.54
C VAL A 121 -21.30 -2.85 -2.88
N LYS A 122 -22.37 -2.05 -2.95
CA LYS A 122 -22.77 -1.36 -4.19
C LYS A 122 -21.65 -0.44 -4.69
N VAL A 123 -21.16 0.46 -3.83
CA VAL A 123 -20.08 1.40 -4.19
C VAL A 123 -18.81 0.65 -4.59
N ALA A 124 -18.39 -0.37 -3.83
CA ALA A 124 -17.21 -1.17 -4.16
C ALA A 124 -17.37 -1.89 -5.51
N SER A 125 -18.55 -2.44 -5.80
CA SER A 125 -18.84 -3.11 -7.09
C SER A 125 -18.77 -2.15 -8.27
N GLU A 126 -19.31 -0.94 -8.12
CA GLU A 126 -19.20 0.12 -9.13
C GLU A 126 -17.74 0.56 -9.34
N GLU A 127 -16.95 0.67 -8.26
CA GLU A 127 -15.51 0.98 -8.32
C GLU A 127 -14.73 -0.13 -9.03
N PHE A 128 -14.93 -1.39 -8.67
CA PHE A 128 -14.27 -2.52 -9.33
C PHE A 128 -14.60 -2.57 -10.81
N THR A 129 -15.86 -2.35 -11.18
CA THR A 129 -16.28 -2.30 -12.59
C THR A 129 -15.60 -1.13 -13.31
N ARG A 130 -15.62 0.08 -12.72
CA ARG A 130 -14.98 1.28 -13.27
C ARG A 130 -13.47 1.12 -13.44
N HIS A 131 -12.83 0.31 -12.60
CA HIS A 131 -11.40 0.00 -12.64
C HIS A 131 -11.06 -1.19 -13.56
N GLY A 132 -12.04 -1.78 -14.25
CA GLY A 132 -11.81 -2.93 -15.13
C GLY A 132 -11.53 -4.25 -14.38
N LEU A 133 -11.94 -4.35 -13.12
CA LEU A 133 -11.72 -5.49 -12.24
C LEU A 133 -12.96 -6.37 -12.07
N GLY A 134 -14.14 -5.89 -12.52
CA GLY A 134 -15.45 -6.48 -12.24
C GLY A 134 -15.57 -7.97 -12.59
N GLU A 135 -14.96 -8.43 -13.68
CA GLU A 135 -15.02 -9.85 -14.08
C GLU A 135 -14.29 -10.79 -13.11
N ARG A 136 -13.32 -10.27 -12.34
CA ARG A 136 -12.45 -11.05 -11.45
C ARG A 136 -12.86 -10.98 -9.98
N VAL A 137 -13.86 -10.16 -9.66
CA VAL A 137 -14.37 -10.00 -8.30
C VAL A 137 -15.88 -10.27 -8.25
N VAL A 138 -16.31 -10.95 -7.20
CA VAL A 138 -17.72 -11.11 -6.83
C VAL A 138 -17.86 -10.45 -5.47
N ALA A 139 -18.49 -9.27 -5.45
CA ALA A 139 -18.77 -8.52 -4.23
C ALA A 139 -20.23 -8.74 -3.84
N LEU A 140 -20.49 -9.29 -2.66
CA LEU A 140 -21.84 -9.66 -2.20
C LEU A 140 -22.15 -9.07 -0.83
N GLN A 141 -23.42 -8.69 -0.65
CA GLN A 141 -23.93 -8.32 0.66
C GLN A 141 -24.27 -9.59 1.44
N ARG A 142 -23.56 -9.82 2.55
CA ARG A 142 -23.75 -11.00 3.40
C ARG A 142 -23.16 -10.78 4.79
N ASP A 143 -23.82 -11.30 5.82
CA ASP A 143 -23.19 -11.45 7.12
C ASP A 143 -22.49 -12.81 7.20
N VAL A 144 -21.17 -12.83 7.02
CA VAL A 144 -20.41 -14.08 6.97
C VAL A 144 -20.30 -14.79 8.32
N CYS A 145 -20.61 -14.10 9.43
CA CYS A 145 -20.64 -14.72 10.75
C CYS A 145 -21.84 -15.65 10.91
N ASP A 146 -22.98 -15.29 10.33
CA ASP A 146 -24.23 -16.06 10.45
C ASP A 146 -24.51 -16.92 9.20
N GLU A 147 -24.23 -16.39 8.00
CA GLU A 147 -24.59 -17.01 6.71
C GLU A 147 -23.40 -17.73 6.04
N GLY A 148 -22.19 -17.56 6.57
CA GLY A 148 -20.95 -18.02 5.96
C GLY A 148 -20.60 -17.34 4.63
N PHE A 149 -19.71 -17.96 3.84
CA PHE A 149 -19.24 -17.38 2.57
C PHE A 149 -20.14 -17.74 1.38
N GLY A 150 -21.10 -18.65 1.55
CA GLY A 150 -21.91 -19.20 0.46
C GLY A 150 -21.12 -19.94 -0.63
N VAL A 151 -19.88 -20.30 -0.30
CA VAL A 151 -18.99 -21.15 -1.09
C VAL A 151 -18.27 -22.10 -0.14
N GLU A 152 -18.07 -23.35 -0.58
CA GLU A 152 -17.43 -24.40 0.22
C GLU A 152 -16.40 -25.13 -0.64
N GLY A 153 -15.23 -25.41 -0.07
CA GLY A 153 -14.21 -26.21 -0.74
C GLY A 153 -13.58 -25.57 -1.98
N VAL A 154 -13.67 -24.25 -2.16
CA VAL A 154 -13.19 -23.54 -3.37
C VAL A 154 -12.03 -22.58 -3.13
N ALA A 155 -11.84 -22.07 -1.92
CA ALA A 155 -10.87 -21.02 -1.64
C ALA A 155 -9.48 -21.59 -1.34
N ASP A 156 -8.45 -20.95 -1.87
CA ASP A 156 -7.05 -21.18 -1.48
C ASP A 156 -6.70 -20.40 -0.21
N ALA A 157 -7.32 -19.23 -0.04
CA ALA A 157 -7.12 -18.38 1.12
C ALA A 157 -8.39 -17.66 1.58
N VAL A 158 -8.49 -17.40 2.89
CA VAL A 158 -9.52 -16.54 3.49
C VAL A 158 -8.87 -15.42 4.29
N PHE A 159 -9.35 -14.19 4.10
CA PHE A 159 -8.97 -13.03 4.90
C PHE A 159 -10.18 -12.46 5.64
N LEU A 160 -10.03 -12.21 6.94
CA LEU A 160 -11.06 -11.66 7.83
C LEU A 160 -10.62 -10.31 8.44
N ASP A 161 -11.36 -9.24 8.15
CA ASP A 161 -11.35 -7.96 8.85
C ASP A 161 -12.78 -7.67 9.33
N LEU A 162 -13.10 -8.24 10.50
CA LEU A 162 -14.42 -8.24 11.11
C LEU A 162 -14.31 -7.89 12.60
N PRO A 163 -15.36 -7.35 13.23
CA PRO A 163 -15.37 -7.12 14.68
C PRO A 163 -15.29 -8.40 15.52
N LYS A 164 -15.85 -9.49 15.01
CA LYS A 164 -15.95 -10.80 15.66
C LYS A 164 -15.52 -11.92 14.70
N PRO A 165 -14.24 -11.96 14.29
CA PRO A 165 -13.79 -12.91 13.26
C PRO A 165 -13.98 -14.38 13.69
N TRP A 166 -13.95 -14.66 15.00
CA TRP A 166 -14.15 -16.00 15.56
C TRP A 166 -15.50 -16.63 15.21
N ASP A 167 -16.55 -15.83 14.99
CA ASP A 167 -17.88 -16.34 14.59
C ASP A 167 -17.87 -16.80 13.11
N ALA A 168 -17.03 -16.19 12.26
CA ALA A 168 -16.89 -16.54 10.85
C ALA A 168 -15.85 -17.66 10.58
N LEU A 169 -15.00 -18.00 11.55
CA LEU A 169 -13.92 -18.99 11.39
C LEU A 169 -14.40 -20.39 10.97
N PRO A 170 -15.50 -20.96 11.52
CA PRO A 170 -16.01 -22.25 11.06
C PRO A 170 -16.35 -22.22 9.56
N HIS A 171 -16.98 -21.13 9.10
CA HIS A 171 -17.30 -20.92 7.69
C HIS A 171 -16.06 -20.68 6.84
N ALA A 172 -15.04 -20.01 7.38
CA ALA A 172 -13.77 -19.81 6.69
C ALA A 172 -13.07 -21.15 6.42
N VAL A 173 -13.02 -22.06 7.40
CA VAL A 173 -12.47 -23.41 7.21
C VAL A 173 -13.26 -24.21 6.19
N ALA A 174 -14.59 -24.10 6.19
CA ALA A 174 -15.45 -24.77 5.20
C ALA A 174 -15.26 -24.22 3.77
N ALA A 175 -14.96 -22.93 3.62
CA ALA A 175 -14.70 -22.30 2.33
C ALA A 175 -13.38 -22.80 1.68
N ILE A 176 -12.39 -23.20 2.48
CA ILE A 176 -11.07 -23.65 2.01
C ILE A 176 -11.15 -24.98 1.27
N LYS A 177 -10.39 -25.11 0.17
CA LYS A 177 -10.27 -26.35 -0.63
C LYS A 177 -9.88 -27.55 0.23
N THR A 178 -10.31 -28.73 -0.22
CA THR A 178 -9.98 -29.99 0.47
C THR A 178 -8.49 -30.32 0.47
N SER A 179 -7.71 -29.71 -0.44
CA SER A 179 -6.25 -29.77 -0.48
C SER A 179 -5.57 -28.94 0.60
N GLY A 180 -6.32 -28.17 1.40
CA GLY A 180 -5.80 -27.22 2.37
C GLY A 180 -5.75 -25.78 1.83
N GLY A 181 -5.33 -24.85 2.68
CA GLY A 181 -5.24 -23.44 2.37
C GLY A 181 -4.86 -22.59 3.59
N ARG A 182 -4.90 -21.26 3.44
CA ARG A 182 -4.43 -20.30 4.46
C ARG A 182 -5.54 -19.39 4.94
N ILE A 183 -5.58 -19.11 6.25
CA ILE A 183 -6.50 -18.14 6.85
C ILE A 183 -5.69 -17.02 7.48
N CYS A 184 -6.16 -15.78 7.34
CA CYS A 184 -5.65 -14.62 8.04
C CYS A 184 -6.81 -13.84 8.65
N SER A 185 -6.68 -13.45 9.92
CA SER A 185 -7.58 -12.51 10.57
C SER A 185 -6.81 -11.26 10.98
N PHE A 186 -7.36 -10.09 10.70
CA PHE A 186 -6.93 -8.82 11.25
C PHE A 186 -7.75 -8.49 12.51
N SER A 187 -7.09 -7.99 13.56
CA SER A 187 -7.75 -7.52 14.78
C SER A 187 -6.97 -6.40 15.45
N PRO A 188 -7.60 -5.28 15.82
CA PRO A 188 -6.90 -4.18 16.51
C PRO A 188 -6.59 -4.48 17.98
N CYS A 189 -7.39 -5.31 18.66
CA CYS A 189 -7.27 -5.58 20.08
C CYS A 189 -6.72 -6.99 20.35
N ILE A 190 -5.85 -7.13 21.35
CA ILE A 190 -5.21 -8.41 21.67
C ILE A 190 -6.20 -9.44 22.24
N GLU A 191 -7.30 -8.99 22.84
CA GLU A 191 -8.39 -9.83 23.32
C GLU A 191 -9.13 -10.49 22.16
N GLN A 192 -9.27 -9.78 21.03
CA GLN A 192 -9.83 -10.34 19.81
C GLN A 192 -8.89 -11.41 19.21
N VAL A 193 -7.58 -11.17 19.26
CA VAL A 193 -6.55 -12.15 18.86
C VAL A 193 -6.62 -13.41 19.72
N SER A 194 -6.74 -13.27 21.05
CA SER A 194 -6.85 -14.41 21.97
C SER A 194 -8.04 -15.29 21.59
N ARG A 195 -9.22 -14.69 21.44
CA ARG A 195 -10.44 -15.43 21.11
C ARG A 195 -10.39 -16.05 19.71
N THR A 196 -9.78 -15.37 18.75
CA THR A 196 -9.58 -15.90 17.39
C THR A 196 -8.66 -17.12 17.42
N SER A 197 -7.55 -17.02 18.16
CA SER A 197 -6.58 -18.11 18.35
C SER A 197 -7.23 -19.34 18.98
N GLU A 198 -7.99 -19.17 20.06
CA GLU A 198 -8.71 -20.26 20.75
C GLU A 198 -9.66 -21.01 19.81
N VAL A 199 -10.45 -20.27 19.01
CA VAL A 199 -11.37 -20.89 18.05
C VAL A 199 -10.61 -21.57 16.92
N LEU A 200 -9.57 -20.95 16.36
CA LEU A 200 -8.71 -21.56 15.34
C LEU A 200 -8.14 -22.92 15.83
N GLU A 201 -7.58 -22.97 17.03
CA GLU A 201 -7.07 -24.21 17.64
C GLU A 201 -8.17 -25.27 17.78
N SER A 202 -9.36 -24.89 18.26
CA SER A 202 -10.51 -25.81 18.35
C SER A 202 -10.99 -26.33 16.98
N LEU A 203 -10.68 -25.61 15.90
CA LEU A 203 -11.02 -26.00 14.54
C LEU A 203 -10.03 -27.00 13.94
N GLY A 204 -8.89 -27.26 14.60
CA GLY A 204 -7.87 -28.23 14.16
C GLY A 204 -6.90 -27.69 13.11
N VAL A 205 -6.90 -26.37 12.88
CA VAL A 205 -5.91 -25.71 12.02
C VAL A 205 -4.50 -25.82 12.64
N GLN A 206 -3.48 -25.57 11.83
CA GLN A 206 -2.07 -25.69 12.21
C GLN A 206 -1.34 -24.37 12.00
N GLU A 207 -0.10 -24.28 12.46
CA GLU A 207 0.80 -23.13 12.21
C GLU A 207 0.20 -21.77 12.58
N LEU A 208 -0.42 -21.71 13.76
CA LEU A 208 -0.96 -20.45 14.27
C LEU A 208 0.17 -19.44 14.52
N LEU A 209 0.10 -18.29 13.87
CA LEU A 209 1.12 -17.24 13.96
C LEU A 209 0.47 -15.87 14.03
N THR A 210 0.72 -15.10 15.08
CA THR A 210 0.29 -13.70 15.17
C THR A 210 1.46 -12.76 14.97
N LEU A 211 1.30 -11.77 14.08
CA LEU A 211 2.30 -10.76 13.74
C LEU A 211 1.72 -9.35 13.90
N GLU A 212 2.60 -8.40 14.21
CA GLU A 212 2.36 -6.96 14.10
C GLU A 212 3.42 -6.37 13.14
N CYS A 213 3.00 -5.53 12.19
CA CYS A 213 3.92 -4.87 11.26
C CYS A 213 4.06 -3.38 11.60
N LEU A 214 5.25 -2.95 12.04
CA LEU A 214 5.54 -1.55 12.38
C LEU A 214 6.46 -0.90 11.35
N ALA A 215 5.88 -0.31 10.30
CA ALA A 215 6.64 0.43 9.30
C ALA A 215 7.10 1.81 9.82
N ARG A 216 8.35 2.18 9.51
CA ARG A 216 8.90 3.52 9.80
C ARG A 216 9.58 4.14 8.59
N GLU A 217 9.13 5.31 8.19
CA GLU A 217 9.75 6.12 7.14
C GLU A 217 10.81 7.07 7.72
N PHE A 218 11.95 7.15 7.04
CA PHE A 218 13.05 8.04 7.36
C PHE A 218 13.24 9.07 6.25
N GLN A 219 13.27 10.35 6.62
CA GLN A 219 13.74 11.43 5.74
C GLN A 219 15.22 11.67 5.97
N VAL A 220 16.02 11.58 4.91
CA VAL A 220 17.44 11.88 4.98
C VAL A 220 17.62 13.40 4.95
N LYS A 221 18.19 13.98 6.02
CA LYS A 221 18.45 15.41 6.15
C LYS A 221 19.85 15.68 6.68
N THR A 222 20.45 16.77 6.22
CA THR A 222 21.65 17.31 6.85
C THR A 222 21.25 18.20 8.02
N ILE A 223 21.71 17.85 9.21
CA ILE A 223 21.51 18.65 10.42
C ILE A 223 22.81 19.34 10.80
N SER A 224 22.68 20.55 11.35
CA SER A 224 23.80 21.32 11.89
C SER A 224 23.62 21.40 13.40
N LEU A 225 24.54 20.81 14.16
CA LEU A 225 24.57 20.97 15.61
C LEU A 225 25.35 22.24 15.95
N PRO A 226 24.76 23.15 16.76
CA PRO A 226 25.46 24.35 17.18
C PRO A 226 26.66 23.96 18.02
N THR A 227 27.83 24.54 17.72
CA THR A 227 29.00 24.37 18.57
C THR A 227 28.80 25.17 19.86
N ILE A 228 28.79 24.49 21.01
CA ILE A 228 28.69 25.13 22.32
C ILE A 228 30.09 25.33 22.89
N ILE A 229 30.46 26.58 23.19
CA ILE A 229 31.72 26.95 23.84
C ILE A 229 31.35 27.65 25.16
N ASN A 230 31.85 27.15 26.29
CA ASN A 230 31.58 27.69 27.64
C ASN A 230 30.09 27.87 27.98
N GLY A 231 29.24 26.93 27.56
CA GLY A 231 27.79 26.98 27.83
C GLY A 231 27.02 27.98 26.97
N GLN A 232 27.67 28.68 26.04
CA GLN A 232 27.04 29.60 25.09
C GLN A 232 27.19 29.06 23.66
N LYS A 233 26.19 29.32 22.82
CA LYS A 233 26.28 29.00 21.38
C LYS A 233 27.39 29.87 20.77
N ALA A 234 28.35 29.25 20.10
CA ALA A 234 29.35 29.98 19.34
C ALA A 234 28.66 30.85 18.26
N PRO A 235 29.14 32.07 18.00
CA PRO A 235 28.53 32.96 17.01
C PRO A 235 28.55 32.31 15.62
N THR A 236 27.36 32.07 15.05
CA THR A 236 27.21 31.57 13.69
C THR A 236 27.69 32.65 12.72
N GLN A 237 28.80 32.39 11.99
CA GLN A 237 29.19 33.27 10.89
C GLN A 237 28.14 33.16 9.78
N GLN A 238 27.26 34.16 9.68
CA GLN A 238 26.40 34.33 8.51
C GLN A 238 27.28 34.72 7.32
N ASN A 239 27.61 33.75 6.46
CA ASN A 239 28.08 34.09 5.12
C ASN A 239 26.90 34.70 4.35
N THR A 240 26.95 36.01 4.17
CA THR A 240 26.07 36.78 3.28
C THR A 240 26.38 36.33 1.84
N GLN A 241 25.64 35.36 1.31
CA GLN A 241 25.46 35.27 -0.14
C GLN A 241 24.18 36.03 -0.49
N VAL A 242 24.43 37.16 -1.13
CA VAL A 242 23.46 38.14 -1.63
C VAL A 242 22.42 37.46 -2.51
N ASN A 243 21.15 37.66 -2.17
CA ASN A 243 20.03 37.48 -3.10
C ASN A 243 20.23 38.43 -4.28
N GLN A 244 20.38 37.89 -5.49
CA GLN A 244 19.98 38.59 -6.70
C GLN A 244 18.78 37.84 -7.30
N GLU A 245 17.60 38.38 -7.06
CA GLU A 245 16.45 38.17 -7.94
C GLU A 245 16.70 38.97 -9.22
N GLU A 246 16.87 38.31 -10.37
CA GLU A 246 16.51 38.91 -11.65
C GLU A 246 15.83 37.88 -12.57
N THR A 247 14.68 38.34 -13.06
CA THR A 247 13.82 37.91 -14.15
C THR A 247 14.53 37.34 -15.41
N GLN A 248 13.87 36.36 -16.06
CA GLN A 248 14.16 35.80 -17.41
C GLN A 248 14.27 36.87 -18.54
N PRO A 249 14.62 36.57 -19.83
CA PRO A 249 14.98 35.29 -20.50
C PRO A 249 16.24 35.36 -21.42
N HIS A 250 16.86 34.23 -21.79
CA HIS A 250 17.33 34.00 -23.18
C HIS A 250 17.86 32.58 -23.44
N MET A 251 17.45 32.03 -24.59
CA MET A 251 18.02 30.83 -25.22
C MET A 251 19.51 30.99 -25.50
N LYS A 252 20.31 29.95 -25.24
CA LYS A 252 21.40 29.53 -26.13
C LYS A 252 21.72 28.05 -25.95
N LYS A 253 21.80 27.37 -27.10
CA LYS A 253 22.13 25.96 -27.33
C LYS A 253 23.57 25.64 -26.88
N MET A 254 23.79 24.45 -26.35
CA MET A 254 25.06 23.70 -26.44
C MET A 254 24.72 22.21 -26.31
N LYS A 255 24.60 21.52 -27.45
CA LYS A 255 25.63 20.66 -28.08
C LYS A 255 25.94 19.42 -27.23
N VAL A 256 25.34 18.32 -27.68
CA VAL A 256 25.70 16.94 -27.41
C VAL A 256 26.96 16.64 -28.21
N GLU A 257 28.01 16.14 -27.55
CA GLU A 257 29.08 15.38 -28.20
C GLU A 257 29.27 14.09 -27.37
N GLU A 258 28.96 12.97 -28.01
CA GLU A 258 29.36 11.62 -27.63
C GLU A 258 30.85 11.43 -27.94
N GLU A 259 31.56 10.62 -27.14
CA GLU A 259 32.37 9.51 -27.70
C GLU A 259 32.87 8.53 -26.61
N CYS A 260 33.12 7.31 -27.08
CA CYS A 260 33.26 6.06 -26.34
C CYS A 260 34.72 5.53 -26.27
N VAL A 261 34.87 4.37 -25.60
CA VAL A 261 35.95 3.33 -25.71
C VAL A 261 37.19 3.57 -24.82
N GLY A 262 37.83 2.62 -24.10
CA GLY A 262 37.69 1.17 -23.86
C GLY A 262 39.02 0.57 -23.30
N GLY A 263 38.96 -0.57 -22.59
CA GLY A 263 40.08 -1.49 -22.20
C GLY A 263 40.94 -1.09 -20.99
N GLY A 264 41.47 -1.94 -20.09
CA GLY A 264 41.57 -3.40 -19.88
C GLY A 264 42.86 -3.68 -19.05
N GLY A 265 42.86 -4.61 -18.08
CA GLY A 265 44.09 -5.19 -17.48
C GLY A 265 44.19 -5.28 -15.95
N ASP A 266 44.40 -6.50 -15.46
CA ASP A 266 44.46 -6.98 -14.06
C ASP A 266 45.69 -6.54 -13.24
N THR A 267 45.56 -6.52 -11.90
CA THR A 267 46.45 -7.26 -10.97
C THR A 267 45.82 -7.38 -9.57
N ASN A 268 46.13 -8.49 -8.92
CA ASN A 268 45.55 -9.04 -7.70
C ASN A 268 46.44 -8.72 -6.49
N THR A 269 45.90 -8.20 -5.36
CA THR A 269 46.47 -8.47 -4.03
C THR A 269 45.43 -8.25 -2.92
N LYS A 270 45.30 -9.26 -2.05
CA LYS A 270 44.46 -9.27 -0.86
C LYS A 270 44.96 -8.26 0.19
N ALA A 271 44.04 -7.52 0.80
CA ALA A 271 44.17 -7.05 2.18
C ALA A 271 42.77 -6.81 2.75
N ASP A 272 42.45 -7.51 3.84
CA ASP A 272 41.31 -7.23 4.70
C ASP A 272 41.41 -5.78 5.20
N GLU A 273 40.42 -4.95 4.93
CA GLU A 273 40.22 -3.70 5.68
C GLU A 273 38.73 -3.45 5.94
N GLN A 274 38.47 -3.20 7.21
CA GLN A 274 37.19 -2.96 7.84
C GLN A 274 36.34 -1.95 7.06
N ILE A 275 35.04 -2.23 6.94
CA ILE A 275 34.02 -1.25 6.54
C ILE A 275 33.99 -0.16 7.61
N THR A 276 34.86 0.84 7.45
CA THR A 276 34.81 2.08 8.19
C THR A 276 33.70 2.92 7.56
N ALA A 277 32.61 3.11 8.30
CA ALA A 277 31.60 4.10 7.97
C ALA A 277 32.30 5.45 7.81
N GLY A 278 32.47 5.89 6.55
CA GLY A 278 33.18 7.11 6.18
C GLY A 278 32.40 8.35 6.60
N ASN A 279 32.41 8.65 7.90
CA ASN A 279 31.88 9.90 8.43
C ASN A 279 32.96 10.98 8.26
N LYS A 280 33.11 11.49 7.04
CA LYS A 280 33.96 12.67 6.77
C LYS A 280 33.27 13.93 7.33
N GLY A 281 33.31 14.09 8.64
CA GLY A 281 33.01 15.37 9.29
C GLY A 281 34.11 16.37 8.95
N GLN A 282 33.83 17.37 8.12
CA GLN A 282 34.73 18.50 7.94
C GLN A 282 34.74 19.31 9.24
N LYS A 283 35.86 19.27 9.98
CA LYS A 283 36.15 20.20 11.09
C LYS A 283 36.51 21.58 10.52
N GLY A 284 35.51 22.35 10.12
CA GLY A 284 35.61 23.80 9.99
C GLY A 284 35.26 24.46 11.32
N ASN A 285 35.79 25.64 11.61
CA ASN A 285 35.54 26.42 12.82
C ASN A 285 34.11 27.04 12.83
N GLY A 286 33.09 26.20 12.70
CA GLY A 286 31.67 26.51 12.57
C GLY A 286 30.81 25.26 12.84
N ASP A 287 29.48 25.43 12.91
CA ASP A 287 28.52 24.39 13.30
C ASP A 287 28.81 23.00 12.70
N PHE A 288 28.79 21.96 13.53
CA PHE A 288 29.05 20.58 13.12
C PHE A 288 27.89 20.05 12.27
N LYS A 289 28.11 19.88 10.96
CA LYS A 289 27.09 19.38 10.03
C LYS A 289 27.29 17.90 9.72
N PHE A 290 26.20 17.13 9.75
CA PHE A 290 26.21 15.75 9.31
C PHE A 290 24.84 15.33 8.76
N THR A 291 24.84 14.34 7.87
CA THR A 291 23.63 13.78 7.27
C THR A 291 23.12 12.63 8.12
N THR A 292 21.83 12.63 8.43
CA THR A 292 21.19 11.60 9.25
C THR A 292 19.77 11.32 8.77
N GLY A 293 19.27 10.12 9.07
CA GLY A 293 17.87 9.75 8.87
C GLY A 293 17.02 10.26 10.03
N ILE A 294 15.99 11.04 9.73
CA ILE A 294 15.03 11.57 10.71
C ILE A 294 13.68 10.93 10.42
N THR A 295 13.10 10.28 11.41
CA THR A 295 11.77 9.69 11.28
C THR A 295 10.70 10.75 11.09
N GLN A 296 9.69 10.48 10.26
CA GLN A 296 8.53 11.36 10.23
C GLN A 296 7.76 11.31 11.56
N LEU A 297 7.36 12.47 12.06
CA LEU A 297 6.64 12.61 13.34
C LEU A 297 5.19 12.09 13.27
N LYS A 298 4.61 12.00 12.07
CA LYS A 298 3.27 11.48 11.82
C LYS A 298 3.32 10.61 10.58
N MET A 299 2.90 9.35 10.73
CA MET A 299 2.68 8.45 9.61
C MET A 299 1.24 7.94 9.71
N PRO A 300 0.43 8.03 8.64
CA PRO A 300 -0.81 7.29 8.58
C PRO A 300 -0.48 5.80 8.58
N GLY A 301 -0.88 5.11 9.64
CA GLY A 301 -0.78 3.67 9.78
C GLY A 301 -1.95 3.18 10.60
N HIS A 302 -2.25 1.90 10.50
CA HIS A 302 -3.11 1.24 11.47
C HIS A 302 -2.24 0.39 12.39
N THR A 303 -2.58 0.36 13.67
CA THR A 303 -2.00 -0.58 14.63
C THR A 303 -2.98 -1.73 14.78
N GLY A 304 -2.53 -2.95 14.52
CA GLY A 304 -3.34 -4.15 14.68
C GLY A 304 -2.51 -5.40 14.43
N PHE A 305 -3.11 -6.53 14.73
CA PHE A 305 -2.48 -7.84 14.68
C PHE A 305 -3.03 -8.63 13.49
N LEU A 306 -2.15 -9.34 12.81
CA LEU A 306 -2.48 -10.31 11.77
C LEU A 306 -2.25 -11.71 12.32
N THR A 307 -3.31 -12.49 12.50
CA THR A 307 -3.26 -13.89 12.94
C THR A 307 -3.46 -14.81 11.75
N PHE A 308 -2.42 -15.58 11.43
CA PHE A 308 -2.38 -16.54 10.34
C PHE A 308 -2.55 -17.98 10.85
N ALA A 309 -3.13 -18.84 10.02
CA ALA A 309 -3.22 -20.27 10.26
C ALA A 309 -3.25 -21.07 8.94
N SER A 310 -2.78 -22.31 9.00
CA SER A 310 -2.85 -23.32 7.94
C SER A 310 -4.02 -24.27 8.15
N VAL A 311 -4.86 -24.43 7.14
CA VAL A 311 -5.87 -25.49 7.10
C VAL A 311 -5.22 -26.71 6.41
N PRO A 312 -4.92 -27.81 7.14
CA PRO A 312 -4.32 -28.98 6.52
C PRO A 312 -5.28 -29.68 5.55
N PRO A 313 -4.76 -30.42 4.56
CA PRO A 313 -5.57 -31.21 3.65
C PRO A 313 -6.55 -32.14 4.40
N GLY A 314 -7.78 -32.22 3.92
CA GLY A 314 -8.83 -33.08 4.48
C GLY A 314 -9.58 -32.52 5.70
N LEU A 315 -9.07 -31.48 6.37
CA LEU A 315 -9.74 -30.88 7.53
C LEU A 315 -11.13 -30.31 7.17
N ALA A 316 -11.23 -29.64 6.03
CA ALA A 316 -12.48 -29.07 5.53
C ALA A 316 -13.58 -30.13 5.28
N ARG A 317 -13.22 -31.37 4.91
CA ARG A 317 -14.21 -32.45 4.68
C ARG A 317 -14.83 -32.99 5.97
N ASN A 318 -14.03 -33.13 7.02
CA ASN A 318 -14.46 -33.80 8.26
C ASN A 318 -15.51 -32.98 9.03
N LYS A 319 -15.55 -31.66 8.86
CA LYS A 319 -16.54 -30.81 9.52
C LYS A 319 -17.85 -30.65 8.75
N ILE A 320 -17.83 -30.73 7.42
CA ILE A 320 -19.05 -30.76 6.59
C ILE A 320 -19.91 -31.99 6.96
N ALA A 321 -19.29 -33.11 7.31
CA ALA A 321 -20.01 -34.32 7.73
C ALA A 321 -20.65 -34.26 9.13
N CYS A 322 -20.29 -33.28 9.98
CA CYS A 322 -20.87 -33.12 11.32
C CYS A 322 -21.96 -32.05 11.42
N LEU A 323 -22.25 -31.33 10.33
CA LEU A 323 -23.26 -30.27 10.25
C LEU A 323 -24.50 -30.66 9.40
N VAL A 324 -24.59 -31.92 8.96
CA VAL A 324 -25.75 -32.51 8.26
C VAL A 324 -26.41 -33.56 9.13
#